data_AF-A0A928HLN6-F1
#
_entry.id   AF-A0A928HLN6-F1
#
_cell.length_a   1.000
_cell.length_b   1.000
_cell.length_c   1.000
_cell.angle_alpha   90.00
_cell.angle_beta   90.00
_cell.angle_gamma   90.00
#
_symmetry.space_group_name_H-M   'P 1'
#
loop_
_entity.id
_entity.type
_entity.pdbx_description
1 polymer ?
#
loop_
_entity_poly.entity_id
_entity_poly.type
_entity_poly.pdbx_seq_one_letter_code
_entity_poly.pdbx_strand_id
1 'polypeptide(L)'
;MRKLSFLAFLLTPFYALAGTDNCATRTHAPSETLSLPAVIELGLCRNPQTAASYLAYESSRFSKNAGYANYLPNISAGANASLPYRNNEWGDWSYGASLSASYLKDDF
;
A
#
# COMPACT_ATOMS: atom_id res chain seq x y z
N MET A 1 -2.48 -19.93 37.94
CA MET A 1 -3.53 -18.98 37.54
C MET A 1 -3.03 -17.86 36.61
N ARG A 2 -1.88 -17.99 35.93
CA ARG A 2 -1.25 -16.94 35.11
C ARG A 2 -1.45 -17.11 33.58
N LYS A 3 -2.13 -18.20 33.17
CA LYS A 3 -2.37 -18.56 31.76
C LYS A 3 -3.71 -18.04 31.21
N LEU A 4 -4.67 -17.70 32.08
CA LEU A 4 -5.99 -17.20 31.68
C LEU A 4 -5.99 -15.71 31.30
N SER A 5 -5.11 -14.89 31.87
CA SER A 5 -5.02 -13.46 31.54
C SER A 5 -4.42 -13.18 30.16
N PHE A 6 -3.59 -14.08 29.61
CA PHE A 6 -3.02 -13.93 28.27
C PHE A 6 -4.04 -14.17 27.15
N LEU A 7 -5.00 -15.06 27.38
CA LEU A 7 -6.09 -15.34 26.43
C LEU A 7 -7.09 -14.17 26.34
N ALA A 8 -7.32 -13.46 27.44
CA ALA A 8 -8.17 -12.27 27.45
C ALA A 8 -7.56 -11.11 26.63
N PHE A 9 -6.23 -10.96 26.61
CA PHE A 9 -5.54 -9.88 25.89
C PHE A 9 -5.41 -10.13 24.38
N LEU A 10 -5.55 -11.38 23.93
CA LEU A 10 -5.54 -11.75 22.50
C LEU A 10 -6.91 -11.60 21.83
N LEU A 11 -7.99 -11.51 22.61
CA LEU A 11 -9.37 -11.38 22.11
C LEU A 11 -9.87 -9.93 22.10
N THR A 12 -9.20 -8.99 22.77
CA THR A 12 -9.54 -7.56 22.75
C THR A 12 -9.49 -6.90 21.36
N PRO A 13 -8.59 -7.24 20.41
CA PRO A 13 -8.63 -6.61 19.08
C PRO A 13 -9.87 -7.02 18.26
N PHE A 14 -10.52 -8.15 18.58
CA PHE A 14 -11.73 -8.59 17.88
C PHE A 14 -12.98 -7.79 18.31
N TYR A 15 -13.02 -7.28 19.54
CA TYR A 15 -14.15 -6.47 20.01
C TYR A 15 -14.07 -5.00 19.58
N ALA A 16 -12.89 -4.50 19.21
CA ALA A 16 -12.75 -3.18 18.58
C ALA A 16 -13.23 -3.15 17.11
N LEU A 17 -13.45 -4.33 16.52
CA LEU A 17 -14.03 -4.52 15.19
C LEU A 17 -15.54 -4.78 15.23
N ALA A 18 -16.18 -4.69 16.40
CA ALA A 18 -17.64 -4.61 16.49
C ALA A 18 -18.06 -3.28 15.87
N GLY A 19 -18.26 -3.31 14.55
CA GLY A 19 -18.46 -2.17 13.69
C GLY A 19 -19.54 -1.27 14.27
N THR A 20 -19.12 -0.10 14.74
CA THR A 20 -19.98 1.07 14.66
C THR A 20 -20.39 1.19 13.21
N ASP A 21 -21.66 1.52 12.99
CA ASP A 21 -22.30 1.58 11.69
C ASP A 21 -21.71 2.77 10.88
N ASN A 22 -20.48 2.60 10.37
CA ASN A 22 -19.72 3.62 9.70
C ASN A 22 -20.04 3.58 8.21
N CYS A 23 -19.92 4.71 7.51
CA CYS A 23 -20.15 4.78 6.07
C CYS A 23 -19.42 3.72 5.24
N ALA A 24 -18.22 3.31 5.68
CA ALA A 24 -17.39 2.33 5.00
C ALA A 24 -17.87 0.87 5.18
N THR A 25 -18.61 0.57 6.26
CA THR A 25 -19.05 -0.79 6.61
C THR A 25 -20.55 -0.99 6.39
N ARG A 26 -21.31 0.09 6.25
CA ARG A 26 -22.76 0.06 6.08
C ARG A 26 -23.14 -0.43 4.67
N THR A 27 -23.79 -1.59 4.61
CA THR A 27 -24.22 -2.24 3.36
C THR A 27 -25.55 -1.68 2.85
N HIS A 28 -26.48 -1.37 3.75
CA HIS A 28 -27.85 -0.95 3.43
C HIS A 28 -28.11 0.53 3.73
N ALA A 29 -29.01 1.15 2.97
CA ALA A 29 -29.51 2.48 3.31
C ALA A 29 -30.33 2.39 4.61
N PRO A 30 -30.27 3.40 5.50
CA PRO A 30 -31.06 3.40 6.72
C PRO A 30 -32.56 3.38 6.38
N SER A 31 -33.34 2.59 7.12
CA SER A 31 -34.79 2.43 6.89
C SER A 31 -35.65 3.54 7.49
N GLU A 32 -35.05 4.44 8.26
CA GLU A 32 -35.72 5.58 8.90
C GLU A 32 -35.84 6.78 7.95
N THR A 33 -36.73 7.73 8.26
CA THR A 33 -36.80 8.99 7.52
C THR A 33 -35.55 9.82 7.78
N LEU A 34 -34.62 9.87 6.84
CA LEU A 34 -33.44 10.72 6.95
C LEU A 34 -33.81 12.20 6.74
N SER A 35 -33.20 13.07 7.53
CA SER A 35 -33.16 14.51 7.25
C SER A 35 -32.31 14.77 5.99
N LEU A 36 -32.62 15.84 5.26
CA LEU A 36 -31.86 16.27 4.08
C LEU A 36 -30.32 16.29 4.30
N PRO A 37 -29.78 16.85 5.41
CA PRO A 37 -28.33 16.81 5.64
C PRO A 37 -27.79 15.39 5.82
N ALA A 38 -28.55 14.49 6.46
CA ALA A 38 -28.13 13.09 6.61
C ALA A 38 -28.08 12.35 5.25
N VAL A 39 -28.96 12.69 4.31
CA VAL A 39 -28.93 12.15 2.94
C VAL A 39 -27.69 12.66 2.18
N ILE A 40 -27.34 13.93 2.33
CA ILE A 40 -26.16 14.53 1.70
C ILE A 40 -24.88 13.86 2.21
N GLU A 41 -24.74 13.70 3.52
CA GLU A 41 -23.61 13.02 4.15
C GLU A 41 -23.50 11.56 3.68
N LEU A 42 -24.62 10.82 3.66
CA LEU A 42 -24.65 9.45 3.15
C LEU A 42 -24.25 9.39 1.66
N GLY A 43 -24.73 10.35 0.87
CA GLY A 43 -24.39 10.51 -0.54
C GLY A 43 -22.90 10.75 -0.74
N LEU A 44 -22.31 11.74 -0.06
CA LEU A 44 -20.87 12.03 -0.11
C LEU A 44 -20.03 10.82 0.34
N CYS A 45 -20.46 10.13 1.39
CA CYS A 45 -19.77 8.95 1.90
C CYS A 45 -19.72 7.79 0.90
N ARG A 46 -20.81 7.54 0.15
CA ARG A 46 -20.91 6.39 -0.77
C ARG A 46 -20.78 6.77 -2.24
N ASN A 47 -20.50 8.03 -2.56
CA ASN A 47 -20.42 8.46 -3.95
C ASN A 47 -19.18 7.84 -4.62
N PRO A 48 -19.37 6.93 -5.60
CA PRO A 48 -18.24 6.29 -6.27
C PRO A 48 -17.38 7.29 -7.06
N GLN A 49 -17.97 8.40 -7.53
CA GLN A 49 -17.23 9.45 -8.23
C GLN A 49 -16.26 10.18 -7.30
N THR A 50 -16.67 10.42 -6.04
CA THR A 50 -15.82 11.07 -5.04
C THR A 50 -14.66 10.15 -4.64
N ALA A 51 -14.93 8.86 -4.42
CA ALA A 51 -13.89 7.87 -4.16
C ALA A 51 -12.90 7.75 -5.34
N ALA A 52 -13.40 7.68 -6.58
CA ALA A 52 -12.57 7.63 -7.77
C ALA A 52 -11.70 8.90 -7.93
N SER A 53 -12.28 10.08 -7.67
CA SER A 53 -11.56 11.35 -7.73
C SER A 53 -10.45 11.44 -6.67
N TYR A 54 -10.72 10.94 -5.46
CA TYR A 54 -9.72 10.87 -4.39
C TYR A 54 -8.56 9.93 -4.76
N LEU A 55 -8.86 8.74 -5.30
CA LEU A 55 -7.83 7.81 -5.76
C LEU A 55 -7.00 8.39 -6.91
N ALA A 56 -7.63 9.11 -7.84
CA ALA A 56 -6.94 9.80 -8.93
C ALA A 56 -6.02 10.93 -8.41
N TYR A 57 -6.45 11.65 -7.37
CA TYR A 57 -5.62 12.65 -6.72
C TYR A 57 -4.39 12.01 -6.05
N GLU A 58 -4.58 10.94 -5.28
CA GLU A 58 -3.48 10.23 -4.63
C GLU A 58 -2.50 9.63 -5.65
N SER A 59 -3.00 9.03 -6.75
CA SER A 59 -2.13 8.50 -7.81
C SER A 59 -1.32 9.59 -8.51
N SER A 60 -1.93 10.77 -8.74
CA SER A 60 -1.22 11.94 -9.25
C SER A 60 -0.12 12.41 -8.28
N ARG A 61 -0.40 12.39 -6.96
CA ARG A 61 0.58 12.74 -5.93
C ARG A 61 1.78 11.79 -5.93
N PHE A 62 1.55 10.48 -6.04
CA PHE A 62 2.62 9.49 -6.19
C PHE A 62 3.42 9.72 -7.48
N SER A 63 2.74 10.01 -8.59
CA SER A 63 3.39 10.29 -9.87
C SER A 63 4.26 11.55 -9.81
N LYS A 64 3.80 12.60 -9.13
CA LYS A 64 4.59 13.81 -8.88
C LYS A 64 5.85 13.51 -8.08
N ASN A 65 5.73 12.72 -7.02
CA ASN A 65 6.87 12.32 -6.19
C ASN A 65 7.86 11.42 -6.95
N ALA A 66 7.36 10.50 -7.79
CA ALA A 66 8.19 9.72 -8.69
C ALA A 66 8.91 10.62 -9.72
N GLY A 67 8.24 11.66 -10.21
CA GLY A 67 8.83 12.70 -11.04
C GLY A 67 10.00 13.41 -10.34
N TYR A 68 9.81 13.81 -9.08
CA TYR A 68 10.88 14.45 -8.29
C TYR A 68 12.05 13.52 -8.00
N ALA A 69 11.83 12.21 -7.91
CA ALA A 69 12.89 11.23 -7.71
C ALA A 69 13.90 11.19 -8.88
N ASN A 70 13.51 11.68 -10.08
CA ASN A 70 14.44 11.78 -11.21
C ASN A 70 15.52 12.86 -11.02
N TYR A 71 15.27 13.88 -10.19
CA TYR A 71 16.28 14.90 -9.84
C TYR A 71 17.27 14.40 -8.78
N LEU A 72 17.09 13.19 -8.27
CA LEU A 72 17.99 12.57 -7.31
C LEU A 72 18.79 11.46 -8.02
N PRO A 73 20.03 11.20 -7.60
CA PRO A 73 20.79 10.06 -8.11
C PRO A 73 20.07 8.76 -7.79
N ASN A 74 19.79 7.95 -8.81
CA ASN A 74 19.26 6.61 -8.65
C ASN A 74 20.41 5.67 -8.27
N ILE A 75 20.34 5.11 -7.07
CA ILE A 75 21.30 4.12 -6.58
C ILE A 75 20.60 2.77 -6.56
N SER A 76 21.14 1.79 -7.29
CA SER A 76 20.63 0.44 -7.31
C SER A 76 21.73 -0.55 -6.93
N ALA A 77 21.37 -1.53 -6.11
CA ALA A 77 22.24 -2.62 -5.72
C ALA A 77 21.62 -3.94 -6.19
N GLY A 78 22.42 -4.81 -6.77
CA GLY A 78 21.99 -6.11 -7.25
C GLY A 78 23.00 -7.18 -6.86
N ALA A 79 22.52 -8.29 -6.32
CA ALA A 79 23.30 -9.50 -6.17
C ALA A 79 22.73 -10.56 -7.13
N ASN A 80 23.60 -11.26 -7.84
CA ASN A 80 23.23 -12.41 -8.65
C ASN A 80 23.97 -13.65 -8.17
N ALA A 81 23.33 -14.79 -8.35
CA ALA A 81 23.96 -16.09 -8.31
C ALA A 81 23.50 -16.84 -9.56
N SER A 82 24.42 -17.36 -10.36
CA SER A 82 24.08 -18.12 -11.57
C SER A 82 25.01 -19.29 -11.75
N LEU A 83 24.46 -20.41 -12.24
CA LEU A 83 25.24 -21.57 -12.66
C LEU A 83 25.33 -21.56 -14.20
N PRO A 84 26.46 -21.14 -14.80
CA PRO A 84 26.58 -21.10 -16.25
C PRO A 84 26.61 -22.51 -16.87
N TYR A 85 25.79 -22.76 -17.89
CA TYR A 85 25.64 -24.08 -18.55
C TYR A 85 26.83 -24.46 -19.47
N ARG A 86 27.96 -23.74 -19.46
CA ARG A 86 29.08 -24.04 -20.36
C ARG A 86 30.01 -25.07 -19.74
N ASN A 87 29.95 -26.28 -20.30
CA ASN A 87 30.92 -27.37 -20.24
C ASN A 87 31.25 -27.92 -18.83
N ASN A 88 30.33 -28.76 -18.34
CA ASN A 88 30.61 -30.07 -17.72
C ASN A 88 31.58 -30.21 -16.53
N GLU A 89 31.93 -29.14 -15.82
CA GLU A 89 32.59 -29.27 -14.51
C GLU A 89 31.58 -28.92 -13.40
N TRP A 90 31.12 -29.96 -12.70
CA TRP A 90 30.13 -29.86 -11.64
C TRP A 90 30.65 -28.99 -10.48
N GLY A 91 30.17 -27.76 -10.35
CA GLY A 91 30.29 -27.03 -9.08
C GLY A 91 30.52 -25.52 -9.14
N ASP A 92 30.81 -24.94 -10.31
CA ASP A 92 31.15 -23.51 -10.37
C ASP A 92 29.90 -22.62 -10.36
N TRP A 93 29.50 -22.22 -9.15
CA TRP A 93 28.53 -21.15 -8.93
C TRP A 93 29.21 -19.79 -9.12
N SER A 94 28.67 -18.97 -10.02
CA SER A 94 29.04 -17.57 -10.13
C SER A 94 28.19 -16.76 -9.18
N TYR A 95 28.83 -16.02 -8.28
CA TYR A 95 28.18 -15.02 -7.42
C TYR A 95 28.72 -13.65 -7.78
N GLY A 96 27.83 -12.69 -7.96
CA GLY A 96 28.19 -11.29 -8.22
C GLY A 96 27.38 -10.36 -7.36
N ALA A 97 28.00 -9.30 -6.85
CA ALA A 97 27.30 -8.18 -6.26
C ALA A 97 27.74 -6.90 -6.99
N SER A 98 26.78 -6.01 -7.24
CA SER A 98 27.01 -4.75 -7.94
C SER A 98 26.24 -3.65 -7.24
N LEU A 99 26.86 -2.48 -7.17
CA LEU A 99 26.24 -1.22 -6.80
C LEU A 99 26.43 -0.28 -7.98
N SER A 100 25.34 0.29 -8.47
CA SER A 100 25.37 1.27 -9.56
C SER A 100 24.64 2.54 -9.12
N ALA A 101 25.22 3.69 -9.48
CA ALA A 101 24.59 4.99 -9.27
C ALA A 101 24.49 5.67 -10.64
N SER A 102 23.31 6.16 -10.98
CA SER A 102 23.06 6.90 -12.21
C SER A 102 22.34 8.20 -11.88
N TYR A 103 22.74 9.28 -12.54
CA TYR A 103 22.16 10.60 -12.35
C TYR A 103 22.11 11.31 -13.69
N LEU A 104 20.95 11.88 -14.02
CA LEU A 104 20.82 12.76 -15.16
C LEU A 104 21.25 14.16 -14.72
N LYS A 105 22.31 14.68 -15.34
CA LYS A 105 22.63 16.10 -15.25
C LYS A 105 21.69 16.83 -16.20
N ASP A 106 20.79 17.62 -15.64
CA ASP A 106 19.92 18.50 -16.42
C ASP A 106 20.74 19.72 -16.91
N ASP A 107 21.53 19.51 -17.97
CA ASP A 107 22.27 20.56 -18.68
C ASP A 107 21.44 21.09 -19.87
N PHE A 108 20.12 21.25 -19.71
CA PHE A 108 19.10 21.74 -20.68
C PHE A 108 18.85 20.89 -21.94
#